data_AF-A0A9D6L973-F1
#
_entry.id   AF-A0A9D6L973-F1
#
_cell.length_a   1.000
_cell.length_b   1.000
_cell.length_c   1.000
_cell.angle_alpha   90.00
_cell.angle_beta   90.00
_cell.angle_gamma   90.00
#
_symmetry.space_group_name_H-M   'P 1'
#
loop_
_entity.id
_entity.type
_entity.pdbx_description
1 polymer ?
#
loop_
_entity_poly.entity_id
_entity_poly.type
_entity_poly.pdbx_seq_one_letter_code
_entity_poly.pdbx_strand_id
1 'polypeptide(L)'
;MRKLLILAVVVFVGWYGWKHYPDLIAHRPSHEVVVRNHSDSGMMRVRVIVDGQTFVRDDLPNGAEAVFPFRVAHDATFQLVWQWTNREGERQWTGGTVAQGPLVQRHIMTVNGDDDVIYEREAKPQ
;
A
#
# COMPACT_ATOMS: atom_id res chain seq x y z
N MET A 1 43.61 -12.13 28.33
CA MET A 1 43.21 -11.92 26.92
C MET A 1 41.82 -12.47 26.59
N ARG A 2 41.48 -13.71 26.94
CA ARG A 2 40.17 -14.34 26.64
C ARG A 2 38.93 -13.54 27.12
N LYS A 3 38.98 -12.94 28.31
CA LYS A 3 37.87 -12.13 28.87
C LYS A 3 37.63 -10.84 28.10
N LEU A 4 38.67 -10.21 27.57
CA LEU A 4 38.58 -8.99 26.76
C LEU A 4 38.01 -9.27 25.37
N LEU A 5 38.37 -10.41 24.77
CA LEU A 5 37.80 -10.87 23.51
C LEU A 5 36.29 -11.15 23.63
N ILE A 6 35.86 -11.80 24.72
CA ILE A 6 34.43 -12.06 24.97
C ILE A 6 33.67 -10.75 25.14
N LEU A 7 34.23 -9.80 25.89
CA LEU A 7 33.63 -8.47 26.08
C LEU A 7 33.48 -7.74 24.74
N ALA A 8 34.51 -7.77 23.89
CA ALA A 8 34.48 -7.15 22.57
C ALA A 8 33.38 -7.75 21.68
N VAL A 9 33.20 -9.07 21.69
CA VAL A 9 32.13 -9.75 20.93
C VAL A 9 30.75 -9.34 21.44
N VAL A 10 30.53 -9.31 22.75
CA VAL A 10 29.22 -8.93 23.32
C VAL A 10 28.86 -7.48 22.98
N VAL A 11 29.83 -6.56 23.08
CA VAL A 11 29.64 -5.16 22.70
C VAL A 11 29.33 -5.04 21.21
N PHE A 12 30.02 -5.81 20.36
CA PHE A 12 29.79 -5.77 18.91
C PHE A 12 28.41 -6.33 18.54
N VAL A 13 27.98 -7.44 19.15
CA VAL A 13 26.65 -8.02 18.91
C VAL A 13 25.54 -7.10 19.42
N GLY A 14 25.71 -6.49 20.60
CA GLY A 14 24.75 -5.54 21.15
C GLY A 14 24.62 -4.28 20.28
N TRP A 15 25.75 -3.74 19.81
CA TRP A 15 25.77 -2.59 18.91
C TRP A 15 25.15 -2.92 17.54
N TYR A 16 25.52 -4.06 16.96
CA TYR A 16 24.98 -4.51 15.69
C TYR A 16 23.47 -4.76 15.77
N GLY A 17 23.03 -5.46 16.83
CA GLY A 17 21.62 -5.71 17.10
C GLY A 17 20.83 -4.42 17.25
N TRP A 18 21.35 -3.43 17.99
CA TRP A 18 20.70 -2.12 18.16
C TRP A 18 20.66 -1.32 16.85
N LYS A 19 21.78 -1.29 16.11
CA LYS A 19 21.92 -0.51 14.87
C LYS A 19 21.05 -1.04 13.73
N HIS A 20 20.87 -2.36 13.65
CA HIS A 20 20.08 -3.02 12.60
C HIS A 20 18.69 -3.46 13.06
N TYR A 21 18.32 -3.20 14.32
CA TYR A 21 16.98 -3.47 14.84
C TYR A 21 15.84 -2.91 13.96
N PRO A 22 15.93 -1.67 13.41
CA PRO A 22 14.87 -1.15 12.55
C PRO A 22 14.72 -1.95 11.25
N ASP A 23 15.83 -2.32 10.61
CA ASP A 23 15.85 -3.04 9.33
C ASP A 23 15.36 -4.48 9.47
N LEU A 24 15.67 -5.12 10.61
CA LEU A 24 15.25 -6.49 10.94
C LEU A 24 13.74 -6.57 11.25
N ILE A 25 13.11 -5.47 11.64
CA ILE A 25 11.67 -5.41 11.96
C ILE A 25 10.85 -4.81 10.81
N ALA A 26 11.48 -4.00 9.93
CA ALA A 26 10.81 -3.30 8.84
C ALA A 26 10.35 -4.21 7.70
N HIS A 27 11.01 -5.36 7.47
CA HIS A 27 10.65 -6.33 6.42
C HIS A 27 9.44 -7.20 6.78
N ARG A 28 8.30 -6.58 7.14
CA ARG A 28 7.04 -7.32 7.18
C ARG A 28 6.35 -7.22 5.83
N PRO A 29 5.93 -8.36 5.25
CA PRO A 29 5.17 -8.40 4.01
C PRO A 29 3.99 -7.41 4.07
N SER A 30 3.77 -6.63 3.00
CA SER A 30 2.70 -5.64 2.92
C SER A 30 2.01 -5.69 1.56
N HIS A 31 0.67 -5.73 1.60
CA HIS A 31 -0.16 -5.59 0.41
C HIS A 31 0.14 -4.27 -0.30
N GLU A 32 -0.19 -4.23 -1.58
CA GLU A 32 -0.15 -3.00 -2.36
C GLU A 32 -1.51 -2.78 -2.98
N VAL A 33 -2.00 -1.56 -2.91
CA VAL A 33 -3.14 -1.13 -3.72
C VAL A 33 -2.65 -0.14 -4.75
N VAL A 34 -3.01 -0.38 -6.00
CA VAL A 34 -2.68 0.42 -7.15
C VAL A 34 -3.97 1.01 -7.69
N VAL A 35 -4.05 2.32 -7.74
CA VAL A 35 -5.13 3.01 -8.45
C VAL A 35 -4.59 3.49 -9.78
N ARG A 36 -5.16 3.00 -10.88
CA ARG A 36 -4.85 3.42 -12.24
C ARG A 36 -5.95 4.32 -12.75
N ASN A 37 -5.57 5.47 -13.28
CA ASN A 37 -6.49 6.34 -13.99
C ASN A 37 -6.40 6.03 -15.48
N HIS A 38 -7.40 5.31 -16.00
CA HIS A 38 -7.53 4.99 -17.43
C HIS A 38 -8.81 5.63 -17.99
N SER A 39 -8.99 6.90 -17.68
CA SER A 39 -10.11 7.70 -18.17
C SER A 39 -9.63 8.66 -19.27
N ASP A 40 -10.42 9.71 -19.54
CA ASP A 40 -9.99 10.85 -20.38
C ASP A 40 -9.72 12.11 -19.54
N SER A 41 -9.67 11.99 -18.20
CA SER A 41 -9.54 13.12 -17.27
C SER A 41 -8.57 12.83 -16.14
N GLY A 42 -7.94 13.87 -15.58
CA GLY A 42 -7.18 13.74 -14.34
C GLY A 42 -8.11 13.65 -13.13
N MET A 43 -7.67 12.97 -12.07
CA MET A 43 -8.36 13.01 -10.77
C MET A 43 -7.67 14.04 -9.87
N MET A 44 -8.42 14.97 -9.30
CA MET A 44 -7.89 15.97 -8.36
C MET A 44 -7.46 15.33 -7.06
N ARG A 45 -8.20 14.32 -6.61
CA ARG A 45 -7.99 13.63 -5.36
C ARG A 45 -8.52 12.22 -5.45
N VAL A 46 -7.71 11.28 -4.97
CA VAL A 46 -8.02 9.87 -4.85
C VAL A 46 -7.81 9.46 -3.41
N ARG A 47 -8.76 8.72 -2.84
CA ARG A 47 -8.66 8.14 -1.51
C ARG A 47 -8.96 6.65 -1.58
N VAL A 48 -8.08 5.86 -0.98
CA VAL A 48 -8.30 4.43 -0.77
C VAL A 48 -8.45 4.18 0.71
N ILE A 49 -9.55 3.54 1.11
CA ILE A 49 -9.84 3.18 2.48
C ILE A 49 -9.85 1.65 2.58
N VAL A 50 -9.09 1.10 3.52
CA VAL A 50 -9.01 -0.35 3.78
C VAL A 50 -8.63 -0.59 5.23
N ASP A 51 -9.38 -1.45 5.93
CA ASP A 51 -9.17 -1.76 7.35
C ASP A 51 -9.01 -0.49 8.23
N GLY A 52 -9.86 0.52 7.98
CA GLY A 52 -9.85 1.81 8.67
C GLY A 52 -8.69 2.74 8.31
N GLN A 53 -7.70 2.30 7.53
CA GLN A 53 -6.63 3.16 7.02
C GLN A 53 -7.11 3.92 5.79
N THR A 54 -6.73 5.21 5.69
CA THR A 54 -7.04 6.06 4.54
C THR A 54 -5.75 6.51 3.88
N PHE A 55 -5.59 6.19 2.60
CA PHE A 55 -4.49 6.63 1.77
C PHE A 55 -4.99 7.69 0.81
N VAL A 56 -4.23 8.77 0.60
CA VAL A 56 -4.63 9.90 -0.24
C VAL A 56 -3.55 10.18 -1.26
N ARG A 57 -3.97 10.38 -2.51
CA ARG A 57 -3.16 10.97 -3.58
C ARG A 57 -3.92 12.16 -4.14
N ASP A 58 -3.30 13.32 -4.05
CA ASP A 58 -3.72 14.49 -4.79
C ASP A 58 -3.09 14.44 -6.19
N ASP A 59 -3.84 14.87 -7.19
CA ASP A 59 -3.46 14.90 -8.61
C ASP A 59 -2.98 13.54 -9.16
N LEU A 60 -3.90 12.81 -9.78
CA LEU A 60 -3.62 11.59 -10.55
C LEU A 60 -3.98 11.84 -12.02
N PRO A 61 -3.00 12.24 -12.86
CA PRO A 61 -3.22 12.49 -14.28
C PRO A 61 -3.78 11.27 -15.01
N ASN A 62 -4.36 11.51 -16.18
CA ASN A 62 -4.76 10.42 -17.06
C ASN A 62 -3.53 9.56 -17.45
N GLY A 63 -3.70 8.24 -17.42
CA GLY A 63 -2.66 7.25 -17.72
C GLY A 63 -1.68 7.01 -16.57
N ALA A 64 -1.80 7.73 -15.46
CA ALA A 64 -0.93 7.57 -14.30
C ALA A 64 -1.47 6.54 -13.30
N GLU A 65 -0.57 6.06 -12.44
CA GLU A 65 -0.91 5.16 -11.33
C GLU A 65 -0.39 5.67 -9.99
N ALA A 66 -1.15 5.39 -8.93
CA ALA A 66 -0.76 5.62 -7.55
C ALA A 66 -0.65 4.28 -6.83
N VAL A 67 0.48 4.06 -6.15
CA VAL A 67 0.76 2.82 -5.41
C VAL A 67 0.80 3.12 -3.92
N PHE A 68 0.04 2.38 -3.14
CA PHE A 68 -0.01 2.51 -1.70
C PHE A 68 0.30 1.16 -1.03
N PRO A 69 1.42 1.04 -0.31
CA PRO A 69 1.65 -0.13 0.52
C PRO A 69 0.77 -0.06 1.76
N PHE A 70 0.14 -1.17 2.13
CA PHE A 70 -0.72 -1.25 3.31
C PHE A 70 -0.64 -2.62 3.97
N ARG A 71 -1.15 -2.70 5.20
CA ARG A 71 -1.28 -3.94 5.96
C ARG A 71 -2.70 -4.02 6.49
N VAL A 72 -3.21 -5.23 6.67
CA VAL A 72 -4.51 -5.44 7.29
C VAL A 72 -4.35 -6.29 8.54
N ALA A 73 -5.05 -5.91 9.61
CA ALA A 73 -5.15 -6.67 10.84
C ALA A 73 -6.28 -7.70 10.78
N HIS A 74 -7.28 -7.48 9.90
CA HIS A 74 -8.44 -8.33 9.71
C HIS A 74 -8.77 -8.47 8.21
N ASP A 75 -9.62 -9.41 7.86
CA ASP A 75 -10.22 -9.45 6.52
C ASP A 75 -10.95 -8.12 6.25
N ALA A 76 -10.65 -7.50 5.11
CA ALA A 76 -11.13 -6.17 4.79
C ALA A 76 -11.59 -6.05 3.33
N THR A 77 -12.45 -5.06 3.11
CA THR A 77 -12.94 -4.65 1.78
C THR A 77 -12.41 -3.24 1.50
N PHE A 78 -12.17 -2.93 0.23
CA PHE A 78 -11.76 -1.58 -0.14
C PHE A 78 -12.96 -0.66 -0.35
N GLN A 79 -12.74 0.61 -0.02
CA GLN A 79 -13.52 1.72 -0.54
C GLN A 79 -12.57 2.65 -1.30
N LEU A 80 -12.83 2.84 -2.59
CA LEU A 80 -12.14 3.79 -3.44
C LEU A 80 -13.03 5.02 -3.61
N VAL A 81 -12.44 6.19 -3.49
CA VAL A 81 -13.14 7.47 -3.62
C VAL A 81 -12.30 8.39 -4.48
N TRP A 82 -12.88 9.08 -5.45
CA TRP A 82 -12.15 10.03 -6.28
C TRP A 82 -12.99 11.21 -6.70
N GLN A 83 -12.31 12.28 -7.08
CA GLN A 83 -12.91 13.47 -7.67
C GLN A 83 -12.18 13.81 -8.97
N TRP A 84 -12.94 14.02 -10.04
CA TRP A 84 -12.40 14.41 -11.34
C TRP A 84 -12.00 15.89 -11.38
N THR A 85 -11.05 16.22 -12.24
CA THR A 85 -10.59 17.61 -12.44
C THR A 85 -11.63 18.47 -13.15
N ASN A 86 -12.40 17.87 -14.05
CA ASN A 86 -13.34 18.56 -14.93
C ASN A 86 -14.80 18.15 -14.70
N ARG A 87 -15.11 17.40 -13.64
CA ARG A 87 -16.49 17.03 -13.29
C ARG A 87 -16.73 17.34 -11.82
N GLU A 88 -17.92 17.83 -11.53
CA GLU A 88 -18.34 18.06 -10.15
C GLU A 88 -18.81 16.76 -9.49
N GLY A 89 -18.63 16.72 -8.17
CA GLY A 89 -19.07 15.63 -7.32
C GLY A 89 -18.01 14.56 -7.09
N GLU A 90 -18.12 13.95 -5.93
CA GLU A 90 -17.30 12.81 -5.54
C GLU A 90 -17.88 11.52 -6.13
N ARG A 91 -16.99 10.60 -6.48
CA ARG A 91 -17.33 9.24 -6.92
C ARG A 91 -16.77 8.25 -5.93
N GLN A 92 -17.46 7.14 -5.79
CA GLN A 92 -17.06 6.09 -4.88
C GLN A 92 -17.36 4.72 -5.46
N TRP A 93 -16.52 3.77 -5.09
CA TRP A 93 -16.69 2.36 -5.38
C TRP A 93 -16.28 1.56 -4.15
N THR A 94 -17.01 0.48 -3.89
CA THR A 94 -16.71 -0.45 -2.79
C THR A 94 -16.63 -1.85 -3.37
N GLY A 95 -15.55 -2.56 -3.07
CA GLY A 95 -15.38 -3.92 -3.56
C GLY A 95 -13.96 -4.44 -3.37
N GLY A 96 -13.74 -5.65 -3.87
CA GLY A 96 -12.51 -6.38 -3.65
C GLY A 96 -12.34 -6.82 -2.19
N THR A 97 -11.69 -7.97 -1.98
CA THR A 97 -11.40 -8.48 -0.64
C THR A 97 -9.90 -8.65 -0.45
N VAL A 98 -9.45 -8.27 0.73
CA VAL A 98 -8.10 -8.50 1.25
C VAL A 98 -8.25 -9.46 2.41
N ALA A 99 -7.66 -10.64 2.28
CA ALA A 99 -7.61 -11.60 3.37
C ALA A 99 -6.45 -11.26 4.30
N GLN A 100 -6.68 -11.41 5.60
CA GLN A 100 -5.62 -11.42 6.59
C GLN A 100 -4.72 -12.64 6.36
N GLY A 101 -3.41 -12.43 6.27
CA GLY A 101 -2.48 -13.55 6.20
C GLY A 101 -1.08 -13.19 5.75
N PRO A 102 -0.20 -14.21 5.63
CA PRO A 102 1.17 -14.04 5.18
C PRO A 102 1.29 -13.85 3.66
N LEU A 103 0.23 -14.15 2.91
CA LEU A 103 0.21 -14.03 1.45
C LEU A 103 -0.08 -12.59 1.05
N VAL A 104 0.92 -11.93 0.49
CA VAL A 104 0.82 -10.55 0.02
C VAL A 104 0.35 -10.50 -1.41
N GLN A 105 -0.60 -9.60 -1.66
CA GLN A 105 -1.18 -9.37 -2.98
C GLN A 105 -1.03 -7.91 -3.40
N ARG A 106 -0.97 -7.71 -4.72
CA ARG A 106 -1.13 -6.43 -5.37
C ARG A 106 -2.57 -6.34 -5.87
N HIS A 107 -3.29 -5.33 -5.39
CA HIS A 107 -4.69 -5.06 -5.68
C HIS A 107 -4.74 -3.90 -6.67
N ILE A 108 -5.24 -4.14 -7.87
CA ILE A 108 -5.25 -3.13 -8.93
C ILE A 108 -6.69 -2.67 -9.13
N MET A 109 -6.91 -1.37 -9.01
CA MET A 109 -8.17 -0.70 -9.26
C MET A 109 -7.98 0.22 -10.46
N THR A 110 -8.55 -0.14 -11.59
CA THR A 110 -8.50 0.67 -12.81
C THR A 110 -9.82 1.42 -12.93
N VAL A 111 -9.77 2.75 -12.85
CA VAL A 111 -10.93 3.62 -13.00
C VAL A 111 -11.01 4.10 -14.44
N ASN A 112 -12.14 3.87 -15.09
CA ASN A 112 -12.38 4.25 -16.47
C ASN A 112 -13.20 5.55 -16.57
N GLY A 113 -13.41 6.07 -17.78
CA GLY A 113 -14.14 7.32 -18.04
C GLY A 113 -15.62 7.34 -17.66
N ASP A 114 -16.24 6.17 -17.50
CA ASP A 114 -17.66 5.98 -17.17
C ASP A 114 -17.92 5.80 -15.67
N ASP A 115 -16.96 6.17 -14.82
CA ASP A 115 -16.97 5.96 -13.36
C ASP A 115 -16.94 4.48 -12.91
N ASP A 116 -16.74 3.56 -13.87
CA ASP A 116 -16.55 2.14 -13.61
C ASP A 116 -15.15 1.84 -13.06
N VAL A 117 -15.10 0.85 -12.15
CA VAL A 117 -13.85 0.37 -11.55
C VAL A 117 -13.68 -1.11 -11.87
N ILE A 118 -12.61 -1.42 -12.58
CA ILE A 118 -12.16 -2.79 -12.81
C ILE A 118 -11.19 -3.17 -11.69
N TYR A 119 -11.50 -4.25 -10.97
CA TYR A 119 -10.70 -4.75 -9.86
C TYR A 119 -10.00 -6.05 -10.21
N GLU A 120 -8.68 -6.07 -10.04
CA GLU A 120 -7.82 -7.22 -10.29
C GLU A 120 -6.92 -7.50 -9.08
N ARG A 121 -6.47 -8.75 -8.95
CA ARG A 121 -5.53 -9.19 -7.92
C ARG A 121 -4.40 -9.96 -8.56
N GLU A 122 -3.18 -9.59 -8.21
CA GLU A 122 -1.97 -10.27 -8.61
C GLU A 122 -1.18 -10.70 -7.37
N ALA A 123 -0.48 -11.82 -7.47
CA ALA A 123 0.52 -12.17 -6.46
C ALA A 123 1.63 -11.12 -6.53
N LYS A 124 2.04 -10.58 -5.38
CA LYS A 124 3.18 -9.67 -5.36
C LYS A 124 4.45 -10.48 -5.68
N PRO A 125 5.22 -10.16 -6.74
CA PRO A 125 6.49 -10.83 -6.97
C PRO A 125 7.41 -10.62 -5.75
N GLN A 126 8.01 -11.70 -5.26
CA GLN A 126 8.88 -11.71 -4.09
C GLN A 126 10.22 -11.02 -4.38
#